data_AF-A0A1W1C2F2-F1
#
_entry.id   AF-A0A1W1C2F2-F1
#
_cell.length_a   1.000
_cell.length_b   1.000
_cell.length_c   1.000
_cell.angle_alpha   90.00
_cell.angle_beta   90.00
_cell.angle_gamma   90.00
#
_symmetry.space_group_name_H-M   'P 1'
#
loop_
_entity.id
_entity.type
_entity.pdbx_description
1 polymer ?
#
loop_
_entity_poly.entity_id
_entity_poly.type
_entity_poly.pdbx_seq_one_letter_code
_entity_poly.pdbx_strand_id
1 'polypeptide(L)'
;MKVLMILAILVTFGIIFFQYSRNKNIKKLFIALATFGMIISLAVVGNVTRPIIPLFMAHIILLILAWGGLMYYLMKEKYFWWIIFSPIVTIGLFLLLEFLDGSRHGILG
;
A
#
# COMPACT_ATOMS: atom_id res chain seq x y z
N MET A 1 -6.20 16.70 -7.94
CA MET A 1 -5.77 15.60 -7.05
C MET A 1 -5.79 14.23 -7.72
N LYS A 2 -6.87 13.82 -8.40
CA LYS A 2 -6.95 12.50 -9.08
C LYS A 2 -5.94 12.31 -10.23
N VAL A 3 -5.65 13.37 -10.99
CA VAL A 3 -4.70 13.33 -12.13
C VAL A 3 -3.28 12.97 -11.68
N LEU A 4 -2.81 13.53 -10.56
CA LEU A 4 -1.48 13.23 -10.02
C LEU A 4 -1.35 11.75 -9.62
N MET A 5 -2.38 11.17 -9.03
CA MET A 5 -2.39 9.73 -8.71
C MET A 5 -2.36 8.87 -9.98
N ILE A 6 -3.13 9.23 -11.00
CA ILE A 6 -3.12 8.51 -12.28
C ILE A 6 -1.73 8.60 -12.94
N LEU A 7 -1.11 9.79 -12.96
CA LEU A 7 0.25 9.96 -13.48
C LEU A 7 1.27 9.13 -12.70
N ALA A 8 1.23 9.16 -11.37
CA ALA A 8 2.07 8.33 -10.51
C ALA A 8 1.95 6.84 -10.82
N ILE A 9 0.71 6.37 -11.07
CA ILE A 9 0.44 5.00 -11.43
C ILE A 9 1.04 4.65 -12.79
N LEU A 10 0.80 5.49 -13.81
CA LEU A 10 1.34 5.29 -15.16
C LEU A 10 2.87 5.30 -15.17
N VAL A 11 3.51 6.22 -14.44
CA VAL A 11 4.97 6.27 -14.30
C VAL A 11 5.50 5.00 -13.67
N THR A 12 4.87 4.50 -12.60
CA THR A 12 5.30 3.25 -11.95
C THR A 12 5.18 2.05 -12.88
N PHE A 13 4.07 1.94 -13.61
CA PHE A 13 3.91 0.93 -14.66
C PHE A 13 5.00 1.02 -15.73
N GLY A 14 5.29 2.24 -16.20
CA GLY A 14 6.37 2.49 -17.16
C GLY A 14 7.73 2.02 -16.65
N ILE A 15 8.07 2.32 -15.39
CA ILE A 15 9.34 1.89 -14.76
C ILE A 15 9.41 0.36 -14.66
N ILE A 16 8.34 -0.28 -14.20
CA ILE A 16 8.27 -1.75 -14.09
C ILE A 16 8.47 -2.40 -15.46
N PHE A 17 7.79 -1.91 -16.49
CA PHE A 17 7.89 -2.46 -17.85
C PHE A 17 9.25 -2.18 -18.49
N PHE A 18 9.81 -0.98 -18.30
CA PHE A 18 11.16 -0.64 -18.77
C PHE A 18 12.21 -1.56 -18.16
N GLN A 19 12.11 -1.83 -16.86
CA GLN A 19 13.01 -2.76 -16.18
C GLN A 19 12.86 -4.18 -16.70
N TYR A 20 11.63 -4.63 -16.96
CA TYR A 20 11.39 -5.92 -17.58
C TYR A 20 12.00 -6.00 -18.98
N SER A 21 11.84 -4.96 -19.81
CA SER A 21 12.43 -4.92 -21.14
C SER A 21 13.96 -5.08 -21.11
N ARG A 22 14.62 -4.44 -20.14
CA ARG A 22 16.08 -4.52 -19.97
C ARG A 22 16.57 -5.87 -19.47
N ASN A 23 15.91 -6.45 -18.48
CA ASN A 23 16.41 -7.66 -17.78
C ASN A 23 15.70 -8.96 -18.21
N LYS A 24 14.58 -8.86 -18.95
CA LYS A 24 13.68 -9.96 -19.37
C LYS A 24 13.26 -10.92 -18.26
N ASN A 25 13.31 -10.48 -17.01
CA ASN A 25 13.00 -11.30 -15.85
C ASN A 25 11.50 -11.29 -15.53
N ILE A 26 10.79 -12.33 -15.98
CA ILE A 26 9.34 -12.48 -15.80
C ILE A 26 8.96 -12.62 -14.32
N LYS A 27 9.78 -13.30 -13.51
CA LYS A 27 9.51 -13.46 -12.07
C LYS A 27 9.50 -12.10 -11.37
N LYS A 28 10.50 -11.27 -11.66
CA LYS A 28 10.61 -9.91 -11.10
C LYS A 28 9.46 -9.01 -11.54
N LEU A 29 9.05 -9.12 -12.80
CA LEU A 29 7.88 -8.42 -13.33
C LEU A 29 6.60 -8.79 -12.55
N PHE A 30 6.34 -10.09 -12.37
CA PHE A 30 5.14 -10.56 -11.69
C PHE A 30 5.10 -10.11 -10.23
N ILE A 31 6.24 -10.23 -9.52
CA ILE A 31 6.35 -9.74 -8.14
C ILE A 31 6.09 -8.24 -8.09
N ALA A 32 6.75 -7.44 -8.94
CA ALA A 32 6.56 -5.99 -8.96
C ALA A 32 5.12 -5.57 -9.26
N LEU A 33 4.46 -6.22 -10.23
CA LEU A 33 3.06 -5.96 -10.57
C LEU A 33 2.11 -6.35 -9.43
N ALA A 34 2.31 -7.53 -8.83
CA ALA A 34 1.50 -7.99 -7.70
C ALA A 34 1.63 -7.04 -6.50
N THR A 35 2.86 -6.68 -6.14
CA THR A 35 3.14 -5.70 -5.08
C THR A 35 2.54 -4.34 -5.38
N PHE A 36 2.65 -3.87 -6.62
CA PHE A 36 2.11 -2.58 -7.00
C PHE A 36 0.58 -2.56 -6.95
N GLY A 37 -0.07 -3.58 -7.48
CA GLY A 37 -1.52 -3.76 -7.38
C GLY A 37 -1.99 -3.83 -5.92
N MET A 38 -1.24 -4.53 -5.07
CA MET A 38 -1.50 -4.59 -3.64
C MET A 38 -1.40 -3.21 -2.97
N ILE A 39 -0.35 -2.42 -3.25
CA ILE A 39 -0.19 -1.06 -2.70
C ILE A 39 -1.36 -0.16 -3.12
N ILE A 40 -1.81 -0.25 -4.38
CA ILE A 40 -2.99 0.48 -4.86
C ILE A 40 -4.23 0.05 -4.09
N SER A 41 -4.46 -1.25 -3.93
CA SER A 41 -5.59 -1.78 -3.16
C SER A 41 -5.56 -1.27 -1.71
N LEU A 42 -4.39 -1.29 -1.07
CA LEU A 42 -4.22 -0.75 0.29
C LEU A 42 -4.49 0.76 0.34
N ALA A 43 -4.09 1.53 -0.67
CA ALA A 43 -4.40 2.95 -0.73
C ALA A 43 -5.91 3.24 -0.81
N VAL A 44 -6.66 2.39 -1.51
CA VAL A 44 -8.13 2.50 -1.58
C VAL A 44 -8.77 2.03 -0.27
N VAL A 45 -8.40 0.86 0.24
CA VAL A 45 -8.97 0.27 1.46
C VAL A 45 -8.62 1.10 2.69
N GLY A 46 -7.40 1.65 2.77
CA GLY A 46 -6.95 2.49 3.89
C GLY A 46 -7.82 3.71 4.16
N ASN A 47 -8.66 4.08 3.19
CA ASN A 47 -9.68 5.11 3.35
C ASN A 47 -10.68 4.82 4.48
N VAL A 48 -10.87 3.54 4.86
CA VAL A 48 -11.71 3.14 6.00
C VAL A 48 -11.15 3.67 7.33
N THR A 49 -9.84 3.88 7.42
CA THR A 49 -9.18 4.35 8.66
C THR A 49 -9.33 5.86 8.89
N ARG A 50 -9.95 6.60 7.96
CA ARG A 50 -10.16 8.06 8.04
C ARG A 50 -10.79 8.57 9.34
N PRO A 51 -11.76 7.89 9.97
CA PRO A 51 -12.34 8.36 11.23
C PRO A 51 -11.31 8.54 12.35
N ILE A 52 -10.22 7.76 12.32
CA ILE A 52 -9.12 7.85 13.30
C ILE A 52 -7.94 8.56 12.63
N ILE A 53 -7.94 9.89 12.67
CA ILE A 53 -6.97 10.75 11.95
C ILE A 53 -5.50 10.33 12.17
N PRO A 54 -5.02 10.07 13.41
CA PRO A 54 -3.63 9.65 13.63
C PRO A 54 -3.28 8.34 12.92
N LEU A 55 -4.22 7.39 12.88
CA LEU A 55 -4.04 6.09 12.23
C LEU A 55 -4.07 6.24 10.71
N PHE A 56 -4.96 7.08 10.18
CA PHE A 56 -4.99 7.41 8.77
C PHE A 56 -3.68 8.08 8.30
N MET A 57 -3.14 9.03 9.07
CA MET A 57 -1.85 9.65 8.76
C MET A 57 -0.71 8.62 8.75
N ALA A 58 -0.68 7.72 9.75
CA ALA A 58 0.27 6.61 9.77
C ALA A 58 0.12 5.72 8.53
N HIS A 59 -1.11 5.40 8.12
CA HIS A 59 -1.38 4.60 6.92
C HIS A 59 -0.82 5.27 5.65
N ILE A 60 -1.04 6.57 5.47
CA ILE A 60 -0.52 7.32 4.32
C ILE A 60 1.02 7.33 4.30
N ILE A 61 1.67 7.56 5.44
CA ILE A 61 3.14 7.51 5.53
C ILE A 61 3.67 6.12 5.16
N LEU A 62 3.05 5.07 5.70
CA LEU A 62 3.43 3.69 5.38
C LEU A 62 3.20 3.34 3.91
N LEU A 63 2.16 3.87 3.26
CA LEU A 63 1.96 3.69 1.81
C LEU A 63 3.08 4.33 0.99
N ILE A 64 3.52 5.54 1.35
CA ILE A 64 4.64 6.20 0.69
C ILE A 64 5.92 5.37 0.86
N LEU A 65 6.16 4.84 2.07
CA LEU A 65 7.29 3.95 2.33
C LEU A 65 7.20 2.61 1.58
N ALA A 66 6.01 2.00 1.51
CA ALA A 66 5.78 0.77 0.76
C ALA A 66 6.06 0.97 -0.73
N TRP A 67 5.62 2.10 -1.29
CA TRP A 67 5.89 2.46 -2.68
C TRP A 67 7.39 2.74 -2.92
N GLY A 68 8.06 3.43 -1.99
CA GLY A 68 9.51 3.57 -1.99
C GLY A 68 10.25 2.23 -1.90
N GLY A 69 9.74 1.30 -1.09
CA GLY A 69 10.24 -0.07 -0.98
C GLY A 69 10.14 -0.86 -2.29
N LEU A 70 9.03 -0.69 -3.03
CA LEU A 70 8.89 -1.24 -4.39
C LEU A 70 9.94 -0.65 -5.34
N MET A 71 10.15 0.67 -5.33
CA MET A 71 11.18 1.31 -6.16
C MET A 71 12.58 0.80 -5.81
N TYR A 72 12.87 0.63 -4.52
CA TYR A 72 14.13 0.04 -4.06
C TYR A 72 14.29 -1.40 -4.53
N TYR A 73 13.25 -2.23 -4.44
CA TYR A 73 13.25 -3.60 -4.95
C TYR A 73 13.55 -3.65 -6.46
N LEU A 74 12.96 -2.74 -7.23
CA LEU A 74 13.26 -2.63 -8.66
C LEU A 74 14.76 -2.33 -8.84
N MET A 75 15.33 -1.35 -8.15
CA MET A 75 16.73 -0.92 -8.35
C MET A 75 17.79 -1.90 -7.81
N LYS A 76 17.55 -2.54 -6.67
CA LYS A 76 18.56 -3.30 -5.91
C LYS A 76 18.22 -4.78 -5.74
N GLU A 77 17.10 -5.23 -6.29
CA GLU A 77 16.61 -6.63 -6.28
C GLU A 77 16.31 -7.21 -4.89
N LYS A 78 16.51 -6.44 -3.83
CA LYS A 78 16.23 -6.83 -2.45
C LYS A 78 14.81 -6.42 -2.08
N TYR A 79 13.96 -7.41 -1.81
CA TYR A 79 12.57 -7.18 -1.47
C TYR A 79 12.40 -7.06 0.05
N PHE A 80 12.04 -5.87 0.52
CA PHE A 80 11.77 -5.61 1.93
C PHE A 80 10.29 -5.80 2.26
N TRP A 81 9.90 -7.06 2.48
CA TRP A 81 8.51 -7.45 2.77
C TRP A 81 7.93 -6.65 3.95
N TRP A 82 8.70 -6.47 5.03
CA TRP A 82 8.24 -5.72 6.21
C TRP A 82 7.78 -4.28 5.92
N ILE A 83 8.48 -3.57 5.01
CA ILE A 83 8.14 -2.19 4.64
C ILE A 83 6.96 -2.15 3.67
N ILE A 84 6.89 -3.12 2.76
CA ILE A 84 5.84 -3.19 1.74
C ILE A 84 4.48 -3.55 2.35
N PHE A 85 4.48 -4.47 3.31
CA PHE A 85 3.26 -4.99 3.94
C PHE A 85 2.86 -4.21 5.22
N SER A 86 3.69 -3.28 5.71
CA SER A 86 3.38 -2.50 6.91
C SER A 86 2.05 -1.73 6.88
N PRO A 87 1.53 -1.20 5.74
CA PRO A 87 0.24 -0.52 5.75
C PRO A 87 -0.92 -1.44 6.16
N ILE A 88 -0.81 -2.77 6.00
CA ILE A 88 -1.84 -3.72 6.47
C ILE A 88 -2.03 -3.60 7.99
N VAL A 89 -0.95 -3.39 8.73
CA VAL A 89 -0.98 -3.31 10.19
C VAL A 89 -1.92 -2.21 10.65
N THR A 90 -1.92 -1.06 9.97
CA THR A 90 -2.84 0.05 10.32
C THR A 90 -4.31 -0.27 10.04
N ILE A 91 -4.61 -1.07 9.02
CA ILE A 91 -5.98 -1.56 8.77
C ILE A 91 -6.38 -2.56 9.85
N GLY A 92 -5.49 -3.49 10.22
CA GLY A 92 -5.75 -4.45 11.30
C GLY A 92 -5.95 -3.75 12.65
N LEU A 93 -5.15 -2.72 12.95
CA LEU A 93 -5.32 -1.89 14.14
C LEU A 93 -6.67 -1.14 14.12
N PHE A 94 -7.07 -0.62 12.97
CA PHE A 94 -8.37 0.05 12.84
C PHE A 94 -9.52 -0.90 13.18
N LEU A 95 -9.53 -2.10 12.58
CA LEU A 95 -10.55 -3.11 12.84
C LEU A 95 -10.56 -3.56 14.30
N LEU A 96 -9.39 -3.67 14.92
CA LEU A 96 -9.27 -4.02 16.34
C LEU A 96 -9.84 -2.92 17.24
N LEU A 97 -9.53 -1.65 16.95
CA LEU A 97 -10.08 -0.52 17.70
C LEU A 97 -11.60 -0.43 17.53
N GLU A 98 -12.09 -0.58 16.31
CA GLU A 98 -13.51 -0.59 15.99
C GLU A 98 -14.24 -1.75 16.69
N PHE A 99 -13.62 -2.93 16.77
CA PHE A 99 -14.15 -4.06 17.51
C PHE A 99 -14.24 -3.81 19.02
N LEU A 100 -13.20 -3.20 19.61
CA LEU A 100 -13.17 -2.88 21.04
C LEU A 100 -14.19 -1.79 21.41
N ASP A 101 -14.27 -0.73 20.60
CA ASP A 101 -15.20 0.39 20.79
C ASP A 101 -16.65 -0.01 20.44
N GLY A 102 -16.81 -0.93 19.49
CA GLY A 102 -18.07 -1.51 19.00
C GLY A 102 -18.78 -2.47 19.96
N SER A 103 -18.21 -2.78 21.13
CA SER A 103 -18.96 -3.44 22.22
C SER A 103 -19.97 -2.51 22.92
N ARG A 104 -19.95 -1.20 22.64
CA ARG A 104 -20.88 -0.22 23.24
C ARG A 104 -22.12 0.11 22.41
N HIS A 105 -22.22 -0.36 21.17
CA HIS A 105 -23.37 -0.07 20.29
C HIS A 105 -24.55 -1.05 20.44
N GLY A 106 -24.53 -1.95 21.44
CA GLY A 106 -25.56 -2.97 21.65
C GLY A 106 -26.53 -2.78 22.83
N ILE A 107 -26.49 -1.67 23.59
CA ILE A 107 -27.28 -1.54 24.85
C ILE A 107 -28.10 -0.25 24.95
N LEU A 108 -28.10 0.65 23.95
CA LEU A 108 -28.98 1.83 23.94
C LEU A 108 -29.42 2.18 22.51
N GLY A 109 -30.13 1.27 21.87
CA GLY A 109 -30.93 1.49 20.66
C GLY A 109 -32.36 1.04 20.90
#